data_AF-A0A8T9QHK5-F1
#
_entry.id   AF-A0A8T9QHK5-F1
#
_cell.length_a   1.000
_cell.length_b   1.000
_cell.length_c   1.000
_cell.angle_alpha   90.00
_cell.angle_beta   90.00
_cell.angle_gamma   90.00
#
_symmetry.space_group_name_H-M   'P 1'
#
loop_
_entity.id
_entity.type
_entity.pdbx_description
1 polymer ?
#
loop_
_entity_poly.entity_id
_entity_poly.type
_entity_poly.pdbx_seq_one_letter_code
_entity_poly.pdbx_strand_id
1 'polypeptide(L)'
;MQKAPSSTSKYGSVPWYQILAAPLANDENHTAFLAKVEDSVLANIGALLFYRIFYSLESSGLGRAVAPPLEQKVTVFDQIASVREVLVEVIRHCFPDVSVSPEALHELLAAAMRKLGDLRLYTPYEYSDEPDGVAEYEAMPKRYREFITLLGSTLKVDSSRLEEAIFLSLSNLGLLDGWGRVVLKSLWIEPADADREIKLCQRCRRPHLDLSLPVCTNCLKPMAMNLGIEDQLRCGKLWENNYLASNTTRSSERQIRLHCEELSGQTDNQAERQRHFRNVILSKDGDALVRTIDLLSVTTTLEVGVDIGSLQAVLLANMPPQRYNYQQRVGRAGRAGQAWSVALTFCRGRSHDEHYFARPERITGDSPPIPFLATGQNRIIRRVLAKALLHEAFRYAFNRLGPVAPDKGSNVAGAFGRCDDWLTLGPFVKEWITSDQAAKDLSRSVVSLILAGQHAQLLEPALAWAHGTSDNSLLGEVDLIIAEGVVPSDNMAERLAQGGILPGYGLPNSVRSMQLGATFNEESKSFLLPSIERPLEQAIFDFAPEALRTKDKYVHRSIGFATQLQIAPVDKNRRVPMHPAGSPSRWSAGCFPVRSADTPRAKPRRKSSSQGRGRCASSRHVPTVITT
;
A
#
# COMPACT_ATOMS: atom_id res chain seq x y z
N MET A 1 41.63 49.82 -8.42
CA MET A 1 40.96 48.77 -9.22
C MET A 1 40.82 47.53 -8.35
N GLN A 2 39.72 47.41 -7.62
CA GLN A 2 39.45 46.29 -6.72
C GLN A 2 38.83 45.13 -7.53
N LYS A 3 39.40 43.92 -7.37
CA LYS A 3 38.89 42.67 -7.94
C LYS A 3 37.45 42.42 -7.46
N ALA A 4 36.57 42.04 -8.39
CA ALA A 4 35.23 41.54 -8.08
C ALA A 4 35.32 40.26 -7.23
N PRO A 5 34.48 40.09 -6.18
CA PRO A 5 34.50 38.90 -5.34
C PRO A 5 33.87 37.71 -6.07
N SER A 6 34.61 36.61 -6.16
CA SER A 6 34.13 35.31 -6.63
C SER A 6 33.10 34.73 -5.65
N SER A 7 31.85 34.58 -6.09
CA SER A 7 30.72 34.10 -5.29
C SER A 7 30.67 32.56 -5.19
N THR A 8 31.68 31.94 -4.60
CA THR A 8 31.69 30.49 -4.35
C THR A 8 30.90 30.15 -3.07
N SER A 9 29.93 29.24 -3.20
CA SER A 9 29.10 28.67 -2.12
C SER A 9 29.96 28.16 -0.96
N LYS A 10 29.52 28.40 0.29
CA LYS A 10 30.27 28.02 1.51
C LYS A 10 30.28 26.50 1.75
N TYR A 11 29.51 25.74 0.97
CA TYR A 11 29.34 24.30 1.12
C TYR A 11 29.98 23.57 -0.07
N GLY A 12 30.99 22.75 0.23
CA GLY A 12 31.61 21.87 -0.77
C GLY A 12 30.59 20.91 -1.37
N SER A 13 30.73 20.62 -2.66
CA SER A 13 29.87 19.67 -3.37
C SER A 13 30.13 18.24 -2.88
N VAL A 14 29.09 17.41 -2.74
CA VAL A 14 29.19 16.02 -2.23
C VAL A 14 28.54 15.06 -3.23
N PRO A 15 29.12 13.87 -3.49
CA PRO A 15 28.45 12.83 -4.28
C PRO A 15 27.21 12.31 -3.53
N TRP A 16 26.02 12.49 -4.11
CA TRP A 16 24.77 12.21 -3.41
C TRP A 16 24.58 10.73 -3.05
N TYR A 17 25.18 9.80 -3.81
CA TYR A 17 25.04 8.36 -3.59
C TYR A 17 25.72 7.88 -2.30
N GLN A 18 26.63 8.66 -1.71
CA GLN A 18 27.25 8.32 -0.42
C GLN A 18 26.24 8.32 0.75
N ILE A 19 25.05 8.93 0.55
CA ILE A 19 23.94 8.90 1.52
C ILE A 19 23.32 7.49 1.63
N LEU A 20 23.45 6.65 0.59
CA LEU A 20 22.80 5.34 0.50
C LEU A 20 23.69 4.17 0.96
N ALA A 21 24.94 4.44 1.35
CA ALA A 21 25.92 3.40 1.69
C ALA A 21 25.72 2.90 3.14
N ALA A 22 24.67 2.11 3.39
CA ALA A 22 24.54 1.33 4.63
C ALA A 22 25.12 -0.09 4.44
N PRO A 23 25.94 -0.62 5.37
CA PRO A 23 26.51 -1.95 5.25
C PRO A 23 25.51 -3.00 5.73
N LEU A 24 24.90 -3.77 4.82
CA LEU A 24 24.01 -4.89 5.17
C LEU A 24 24.28 -6.12 4.29
N ALA A 25 24.15 -7.29 4.91
CA ALA A 25 24.76 -8.58 4.55
C ALA A 25 24.56 -9.08 3.11
N ASN A 26 25.59 -9.76 2.58
CA ASN A 26 25.66 -10.32 1.23
C ASN A 26 24.73 -11.53 1.07
N ASP A 27 23.67 -11.40 0.28
CA ASP A 27 22.88 -12.52 -0.23
C ASP A 27 22.38 -12.18 -1.66
N GLU A 28 22.30 -13.15 -2.58
CA GLU A 28 22.03 -12.85 -4.00
C GLU A 28 20.64 -12.21 -4.22
N ASN A 29 19.64 -12.66 -3.45
CA ASN A 29 18.31 -12.07 -3.40
C ASN A 29 18.32 -10.64 -2.82
N HIS A 30 19.25 -10.36 -1.91
CA HIS A 30 19.43 -9.05 -1.31
C HIS A 30 20.05 -8.07 -2.31
N THR A 31 21.05 -8.48 -3.10
CA THR A 31 21.60 -7.67 -4.21
C THR A 31 20.53 -7.28 -5.23
N ALA A 32 19.65 -8.21 -5.60
CA ALA A 32 18.56 -7.92 -6.53
C ALA A 32 17.51 -6.95 -5.94
N PHE A 33 17.24 -7.06 -4.63
CA PHE A 33 16.38 -6.13 -3.91
C PHE A 33 17.01 -4.73 -3.80
N LEU A 34 18.29 -4.66 -3.40
CA LEU A 34 19.05 -3.42 -3.29
C LEU A 34 19.13 -2.70 -4.63
N ALA A 35 19.44 -3.41 -5.72
CA ALA A 35 19.44 -2.82 -7.06
C ALA A 35 18.08 -2.20 -7.42
N LYS A 36 16.98 -2.88 -7.09
CA LYS A 36 15.63 -2.37 -7.33
C LYS A 36 15.27 -1.16 -6.46
N VAL A 37 15.70 -1.16 -5.20
CA VAL A 37 15.54 0.00 -4.30
C VAL A 37 16.37 1.16 -4.81
N GLU A 38 17.62 0.91 -5.18
CA GLU A 38 18.54 1.91 -5.73
C GLU A 38 17.96 2.55 -6.99
N ASP A 39 17.48 1.76 -7.95
CA ASP A 39 16.85 2.27 -9.18
C ASP A 39 15.60 3.11 -8.87
N SER A 40 14.77 2.68 -7.92
CA SER A 40 13.58 3.43 -7.50
C SER A 40 13.94 4.73 -6.81
N VAL A 41 14.98 4.75 -5.98
CA VAL A 41 15.47 5.95 -5.30
C VAL A 41 16.08 6.91 -6.32
N LEU A 42 16.92 6.41 -7.22
CA LEU A 42 17.51 7.15 -8.33
C LEU A 42 16.45 7.81 -9.22
N ALA A 43 15.40 7.09 -9.58
CA ALA A 43 14.32 7.65 -10.41
C ALA A 43 13.62 8.83 -9.70
N ASN A 44 13.37 8.72 -8.39
CA ASN A 44 12.81 9.81 -7.59
C ASN A 44 13.77 11.00 -7.46
N ILE A 45 15.07 10.74 -7.32
CA ILE A 45 16.11 11.79 -7.31
C ILE A 45 16.19 12.48 -8.67
N GLY A 46 16.16 11.73 -9.77
CA GLY A 46 16.12 12.29 -11.13
C GLY A 46 14.90 13.20 -11.32
N ALA A 47 13.75 12.82 -10.77
CA ALA A 47 12.59 13.69 -10.71
C ALA A 47 12.91 14.96 -9.89
N LEU A 48 13.42 14.86 -8.66
CA LEU A 48 13.75 16.04 -7.84
C LEU A 48 14.73 17.00 -8.55
N LEU A 49 15.74 16.47 -9.25
CA LEU A 49 16.75 17.27 -9.95
C LEU A 49 16.20 17.95 -11.21
N PHE A 50 15.35 17.26 -11.98
CA PHE A 50 14.99 17.67 -13.35
C PHE A 50 13.49 17.81 -13.63
N TYR A 51 12.60 17.72 -12.62
CA TYR A 51 11.16 17.85 -12.85
C TYR A 51 10.82 19.19 -13.50
N ARG A 52 9.88 19.17 -14.45
CA ARG A 52 9.40 20.41 -15.04
C ARG A 52 8.56 21.18 -14.03
N ILE A 53 8.88 22.47 -13.89
CA ILE A 53 8.05 23.53 -13.29
C ILE A 53 8.02 23.48 -11.76
N PHE A 54 8.43 24.60 -11.16
CA PHE A 54 8.34 25.03 -9.75
C PHE A 54 8.98 24.13 -8.67
N TYR A 55 9.08 22.82 -8.91
CA TYR A 55 9.41 21.80 -7.90
C TYR A 55 10.81 21.18 -8.07
N SER A 56 11.54 21.50 -9.14
CA SER A 56 12.93 21.07 -9.27
C SER A 56 13.84 21.80 -8.28
N LEU A 57 14.94 21.17 -7.90
CA LEU A 57 15.96 21.75 -7.02
C LEU A 57 16.35 23.21 -7.38
N GLU A 58 16.62 23.49 -8.66
CA GLU A 58 17.00 24.84 -9.12
C GLU A 58 15.82 25.81 -9.14
N SER A 59 14.65 25.38 -9.64
CA SER A 59 13.44 26.23 -9.65
C SER A 59 12.97 26.62 -8.24
N SER A 60 13.31 25.81 -7.24
CA SER A 60 13.09 26.11 -5.82
C SER A 60 14.21 26.93 -5.19
N GLY A 61 15.31 27.20 -5.91
CA GLY A 61 16.48 27.92 -5.40
C GLY A 61 17.25 27.16 -4.33
N LEU A 62 17.07 25.84 -4.21
CA LEU A 62 17.73 25.02 -3.19
C LEU A 62 19.13 24.56 -3.62
N GLY A 63 19.39 24.54 -4.93
CA GLY A 63 20.68 24.14 -5.50
C GLY A 63 20.56 23.76 -6.98
N ARG A 64 21.65 23.32 -7.58
CA ARG A 64 21.69 22.82 -8.97
C ARG A 64 22.44 21.49 -9.06
N ALA A 65 22.05 20.67 -10.04
CA ALA A 65 22.85 19.53 -10.45
C ALA A 65 24.02 20.02 -11.31
N VAL A 66 25.23 19.57 -10.99
CA VAL A 66 26.47 20.00 -11.63
C VAL A 66 27.34 18.81 -12.00
N ALA A 67 28.28 19.04 -12.93
CA ALA A 67 29.38 18.14 -13.15
C ALA A 67 30.30 18.07 -11.91
N PRO A 68 31.00 16.96 -11.68
CA PRO A 68 32.03 16.87 -10.63
C PRO A 68 33.01 18.05 -10.68
N PRO A 69 33.56 18.49 -9.54
CA PRO A 69 34.62 19.50 -9.54
C PRO A 69 35.77 19.06 -10.45
N LEU A 70 36.14 19.90 -11.41
CA LEU A 70 37.20 19.61 -12.39
C LEU A 70 38.56 19.32 -11.71
N GLU A 71 38.72 19.77 -10.47
CA GLU A 71 39.92 19.64 -9.64
C GLU A 71 40.02 18.30 -8.87
N GLN A 72 38.90 17.62 -8.57
CA GLN A 72 38.90 16.44 -7.68
C GLN A 72 39.05 15.08 -8.38
N LYS A 73 39.11 15.05 -9.71
CA LYS A 73 39.56 13.86 -10.47
C LYS A 73 40.97 14.03 -11.04
N VAL A 74 41.73 15.05 -10.62
CA VAL A 74 43.12 15.26 -11.07
C VAL A 74 44.01 14.02 -10.81
N THR A 75 43.69 13.19 -9.82
CA THR A 75 44.44 11.95 -9.55
C THR A 75 44.16 10.79 -10.52
N VAL A 76 43.02 10.79 -11.23
CA VAL A 76 42.76 9.86 -12.35
C VAL A 76 43.19 10.49 -13.68
N PHE A 77 43.20 11.82 -13.76
CA PHE A 77 43.65 12.56 -14.94
C PHE A 77 45.18 12.72 -15.05
N ASP A 78 45.95 12.47 -13.98
CA ASP A 78 47.43 12.46 -14.03
C ASP A 78 48.01 11.21 -14.71
N GLN A 79 47.25 10.11 -14.83
CA GLN A 79 47.73 8.89 -15.53
C GLN A 79 47.50 8.94 -17.04
N ILE A 80 46.82 9.97 -17.55
CA ILE A 80 46.59 10.17 -18.97
C ILE A 80 46.98 11.61 -19.29
N ALA A 81 48.27 11.83 -19.58
CA ALA A 81 48.82 13.13 -19.97
C ALA A 81 48.01 13.83 -21.09
N SER A 82 47.33 13.04 -21.93
CA SER A 82 46.48 13.56 -23.00
C SER A 82 45.15 14.16 -22.53
N VAL A 83 44.65 13.98 -21.31
CA VAL A 83 43.33 14.57 -20.92
C VAL A 83 43.46 15.99 -20.36
N ARG A 84 44.57 16.30 -19.68
CA ARG A 84 44.88 17.68 -19.26
C ARG A 84 45.27 18.53 -20.47
N GLU A 85 46.01 17.94 -21.40
CA GLU A 85 46.26 18.52 -22.71
C GLU A 85 44.97 18.62 -23.52
N VAL A 86 44.09 17.60 -23.58
CA VAL A 86 42.81 17.68 -24.30
C VAL A 86 41.80 18.63 -23.67
N LEU A 87 41.72 18.82 -22.35
CA LEU A 87 40.83 19.85 -21.79
C LEU A 87 41.36 21.26 -22.07
N VAL A 88 42.68 21.48 -21.92
CA VAL A 88 43.32 22.76 -22.25
C VAL A 88 43.40 22.99 -23.77
N GLU A 89 43.52 21.96 -24.58
CA GLU A 89 43.51 21.97 -26.05
C GLU A 89 42.09 22.05 -26.58
N VAL A 90 41.08 21.39 -26.04
CA VAL A 90 39.67 21.58 -26.43
C VAL A 90 39.24 22.99 -26.06
N ILE A 91 39.69 23.52 -24.91
CA ILE A 91 39.45 24.93 -24.55
C ILE A 91 40.25 25.87 -25.49
N ARG A 92 41.54 25.64 -25.77
CA ARG A 92 42.36 26.47 -26.68
C ARG A 92 41.99 26.36 -28.16
N HIS A 93 41.65 25.16 -28.64
CA HIS A 93 41.20 24.91 -30.00
C HIS A 93 39.78 25.41 -30.16
N CYS A 94 38.81 24.94 -29.37
CA CYS A 94 37.39 25.30 -29.58
C CYS A 94 37.09 26.76 -29.24
N PHE A 95 37.91 27.41 -28.39
CA PHE A 95 37.75 28.82 -28.00
C PHE A 95 39.07 29.61 -28.07
N PRO A 96 39.65 29.86 -29.26
CA PRO A 96 40.88 30.64 -29.39
C PRO A 96 40.68 32.11 -28.99
N ASP A 97 39.45 32.62 -29.16
CA ASP A 97 39.08 34.03 -29.03
C ASP A 97 38.16 34.34 -27.84
N VAL A 98 37.84 33.34 -27.00
CA VAL A 98 36.91 33.53 -25.87
C VAL A 98 37.63 33.20 -24.56
N SER A 99 37.84 34.23 -23.74
CA SER A 99 38.25 34.11 -22.35
C SER A 99 37.11 33.55 -21.49
N VAL A 100 36.72 32.28 -21.71
CA VAL A 100 35.74 31.57 -20.87
C VAL A 100 36.45 31.14 -19.59
N SER A 101 36.00 31.62 -18.44
CA SER A 101 36.55 31.16 -17.16
C SER A 101 36.15 29.69 -16.88
N PRO A 102 36.92 28.92 -16.11
CA PRO A 102 36.55 27.55 -15.72
C PRO A 102 35.14 27.45 -15.11
N GLU A 103 34.71 28.48 -14.39
CA GLU A 103 33.37 28.58 -13.80
C GLU A 103 32.30 28.69 -14.89
N ALA A 104 32.52 29.54 -15.91
CA ALA A 104 31.57 29.67 -17.02
C ALA A 104 31.42 28.37 -17.80
N LEU A 105 32.49 27.58 -17.98
CA LEU A 105 32.41 26.25 -18.60
C LEU A 105 31.58 25.28 -17.74
N HIS A 106 31.79 25.28 -16.42
CA HIS A 106 31.04 24.43 -15.50
C HIS A 106 29.54 24.77 -15.51
N GLU A 107 29.19 26.06 -15.58
CA GLU A 107 27.82 26.54 -15.75
C GLU A 107 27.20 26.11 -17.09
N LEU A 108 27.97 26.11 -18.18
CA LEU A 108 27.52 25.64 -19.49
C LEU A 108 27.23 24.14 -19.51
N LEU A 109 28.12 23.33 -18.92
CA LEU A 109 27.92 21.90 -18.78
C LEU A 109 26.68 21.60 -17.93
N ALA A 110 26.53 22.28 -16.78
CA ALA A 110 25.35 22.16 -15.93
C ALA A 110 24.06 22.54 -16.66
N ALA A 111 24.07 23.63 -17.45
CA ALA A 111 22.92 24.05 -18.24
C ALA A 111 22.55 23.05 -19.35
N ALA A 112 23.55 22.48 -20.04
CA ALA A 112 23.35 21.44 -21.04
C ALA A 112 22.77 20.16 -20.44
N MET A 113 23.32 19.68 -19.32
CA MET A 113 22.82 18.52 -18.59
C MET A 113 21.39 18.75 -18.11
N ARG A 114 21.10 19.95 -17.58
CA ARG A 114 19.76 20.33 -17.14
C ARG A 114 18.76 20.35 -18.30
N LYS A 115 19.20 20.77 -19.49
CA LYS A 115 18.36 20.72 -20.70
C LYS A 115 18.01 19.29 -21.09
N LEU A 116 18.96 18.36 -21.01
CA LEU A 116 18.72 16.92 -21.21
C LEU A 116 17.77 16.37 -20.13
N GLY A 117 17.96 16.79 -18.87
CA GLY A 117 17.07 16.49 -17.77
C GLY A 117 15.62 16.97 -17.96
N ASP A 118 15.42 18.21 -18.40
CA ASP A 118 14.11 18.80 -18.73
C ASP A 118 13.39 18.04 -19.88
N LEU A 119 14.15 17.30 -20.68
CA LEU A 119 13.70 16.42 -21.76
C LEU A 119 13.54 14.96 -21.30
N ARG A 120 13.78 14.67 -20.02
CA ARG A 120 13.72 13.33 -19.40
C ARG A 120 14.72 12.34 -19.98
N LEU A 121 15.87 12.83 -20.45
CA LEU A 121 16.99 12.02 -20.91
C LEU A 121 18.00 11.80 -19.78
N TYR A 122 17.64 10.95 -18.82
CA TYR A 122 18.52 10.53 -17.73
C TYR A 122 18.26 9.07 -17.35
N THR A 123 19.24 8.42 -16.72
CA THR A 123 19.20 7.00 -16.35
C THR A 123 19.48 6.84 -14.86
N PRO A 124 18.65 6.07 -14.11
CA PRO A 124 17.41 5.42 -14.54
C PRO A 124 16.21 6.38 -14.66
N TYR A 125 15.41 6.21 -15.72
CA TYR A 125 14.10 6.84 -15.86
C TYR A 125 13.02 5.77 -16.07
N GLU A 126 11.95 5.82 -15.27
CA GLU A 126 10.91 4.77 -15.21
C GLU A 126 10.20 4.49 -16.55
N TYR A 127 10.30 5.41 -17.52
CA TYR A 127 9.64 5.33 -18.83
C TYR A 127 10.60 5.45 -20.02
N SER A 128 11.91 5.38 -19.83
CA SER A 128 12.84 5.40 -20.96
C SER A 128 12.91 4.01 -21.57
N ASP A 129 12.40 3.85 -22.79
CA ASP A 129 12.85 2.76 -23.65
C ASP A 129 14.35 2.95 -23.93
N GLU A 130 15.12 1.85 -23.95
CA GLU A 130 16.50 1.90 -24.45
C GLU A 130 16.46 2.22 -25.95
N PRO A 131 17.05 3.35 -26.39
CA PRO A 131 17.10 3.68 -27.81
C PRO A 131 17.94 2.65 -28.59
N ASP A 132 17.58 2.39 -29.84
CA ASP A 132 18.45 1.66 -30.76
C ASP A 132 19.61 2.58 -31.22
N GLY A 133 20.86 2.21 -30.91
CA GLY A 133 22.08 2.90 -31.39
C GLY A 133 22.96 3.51 -30.29
N VAL A 134 24.14 3.99 -30.69
CA VAL A 134 25.07 4.78 -29.85
C VAL A 134 24.71 6.26 -30.00
N ALA A 135 24.85 7.05 -28.93
CA ALA A 135 24.60 8.48 -29.00
C ALA A 135 25.59 9.19 -29.91
N GLU A 136 25.04 9.76 -30.97
CA GLU A 136 25.64 10.82 -31.78
C GLU A 136 24.89 12.13 -31.50
N TYR A 137 25.54 13.27 -31.65
CA TYR A 137 24.90 14.56 -31.43
C TYR A 137 23.71 14.79 -32.37
N GLU A 138 23.80 14.33 -33.62
CA GLU A 138 22.71 14.43 -34.61
C GLU A 138 21.43 13.72 -34.14
N ALA A 139 21.58 12.69 -33.30
CA ALA A 139 20.48 11.96 -32.69
C ALA A 139 19.86 12.69 -31.48
N MET A 140 20.48 13.77 -30.99
CA MET A 140 19.96 14.54 -29.86
C MET A 140 18.63 15.23 -30.18
N PRO A 141 17.74 15.39 -29.19
CA PRO A 141 16.44 16.01 -29.42
C PRO A 141 16.58 17.42 -30.00
N LYS A 142 15.68 17.76 -30.93
CA LYS A 142 15.65 19.07 -31.59
C LYS A 142 15.76 20.25 -30.62
N ARG A 143 15.04 20.20 -29.49
CA ARG A 143 15.05 21.25 -28.45
C ARG A 143 16.39 21.39 -27.70
N TYR A 144 17.19 20.33 -27.63
CA TYR A 144 18.54 20.39 -27.09
C TYR A 144 19.47 21.06 -28.10
N ARG A 145 19.40 20.66 -29.37
CA ARG A 145 20.18 21.27 -30.44
C ARG A 145 19.89 22.76 -30.61
N GLU A 146 18.61 23.13 -30.64
CA GLU A 146 18.17 24.55 -30.66
C GLU A 146 18.74 25.36 -29.49
N PHE A 147 18.88 24.75 -28.31
CA PHE A 147 19.49 25.40 -27.15
C PHE A 147 20.98 25.67 -27.37
N ILE A 148 21.74 24.68 -27.83
CA ILE A 148 23.18 24.83 -28.08
C ILE A 148 23.44 25.81 -29.23
N THR A 149 22.69 25.73 -30.33
CA THR A 149 22.81 26.66 -31.45
C THR A 149 22.60 28.12 -31.01
N LEU A 150 21.56 28.36 -30.20
CA LEU A 150 21.28 29.70 -29.66
C LEU A 150 22.38 30.16 -28.70
N LEU A 151 22.93 29.25 -27.91
CA LEU A 151 24.03 29.53 -26.98
C LEU A 151 25.30 29.92 -27.74
N GLY A 152 25.65 29.19 -28.80
CA GLY A 152 26.75 29.52 -29.72
C GLY A 152 26.59 30.90 -30.33
N SER A 153 25.41 31.20 -30.90
CA SER A 153 25.14 32.52 -31.49
C SER A 153 25.25 33.68 -30.48
N THR A 154 24.89 33.44 -29.21
CA THR A 154 24.90 34.48 -28.18
C THR A 154 26.30 34.70 -27.59
N LEU A 155 27.10 33.63 -27.51
CA LEU A 155 28.50 33.69 -27.10
C LEU A 155 29.47 34.06 -28.23
N LYS A 156 28.97 34.22 -29.47
CA LYS A 156 29.77 34.44 -30.69
C LYS A 156 30.77 33.30 -30.94
N VAL A 157 30.37 32.08 -30.60
CA VAL A 157 31.15 30.85 -30.84
C VAL A 157 30.47 30.07 -31.95
N ASP A 158 31.27 29.44 -32.81
CA ASP A 158 30.75 28.52 -33.82
C ASP A 158 29.92 27.42 -33.15
N SER A 159 28.70 27.21 -33.67
CA SER A 159 27.73 26.33 -33.00
C SER A 159 28.18 24.88 -33.07
N SER A 160 28.69 24.42 -34.22
CA SER A 160 29.15 23.04 -34.40
C SER A 160 30.33 22.70 -33.48
N ARG A 161 31.27 23.63 -33.29
CA ARG A 161 32.40 23.44 -32.36
C ARG A 161 31.96 23.41 -30.90
N LEU A 162 31.01 24.24 -30.53
CA LEU A 162 30.45 24.28 -29.17
C LEU A 162 29.67 22.99 -28.86
N GLU A 163 28.92 22.48 -29.85
CA GLU A 163 28.17 21.23 -29.77
C GLU A 163 29.08 20.04 -29.49
N GLU A 164 30.12 19.88 -30.31
CA GLU A 164 31.12 18.83 -30.17
C GLU A 164 31.84 18.93 -28.81
N ALA A 165 32.26 20.14 -28.43
CA ALA A 165 32.96 20.36 -27.17
C ALA A 165 32.11 19.98 -25.95
N ILE A 166 30.83 20.38 -25.90
CA ILE A 166 29.93 20.06 -24.78
C ILE A 166 29.65 18.56 -24.75
N PHE A 167 29.34 17.96 -25.90
CA PHE A 167 29.02 16.53 -25.97
C PHE A 167 30.21 15.65 -25.56
N LEU A 168 31.41 15.93 -26.08
CA LEU A 168 32.64 15.22 -25.71
C LEU A 168 32.98 15.42 -24.24
N SER A 169 32.83 16.65 -23.71
CA SER A 169 33.08 16.93 -22.29
C SER A 169 32.16 16.13 -21.37
N LEU A 170 30.86 16.11 -21.66
CA LEU A 170 29.90 15.35 -20.86
C LEU A 170 30.14 13.83 -20.95
N SER A 171 30.50 13.34 -22.13
CA SER A 171 30.82 11.92 -22.35
C SER A 171 32.10 11.50 -21.62
N ASN A 172 33.18 12.28 -21.74
CA ASN A 172 34.48 12.00 -21.09
C ASN A 172 34.41 12.09 -19.56
N LEU A 173 33.51 12.93 -19.03
CA LEU A 173 33.26 13.00 -17.59
C LEU A 173 32.41 11.82 -17.07
N GLY A 174 31.90 10.96 -17.95
CA GLY A 174 30.99 9.86 -17.62
C GLY A 174 29.61 10.33 -17.18
N LEU A 175 29.21 11.54 -17.61
CA LEU A 175 27.92 12.15 -17.30
C LEU A 175 26.83 11.72 -18.28
N LEU A 176 27.22 11.21 -19.46
CA LEU A 176 26.32 10.59 -20.43
C LEU A 176 26.61 9.09 -20.51
N ASP A 177 25.56 8.29 -20.67
CA ASP A 177 25.69 6.89 -21.04
C ASP A 177 25.90 6.73 -22.56
N GLY A 178 26.11 5.50 -23.03
CA GLY A 178 26.32 5.20 -24.45
C GLY A 178 25.15 5.58 -25.36
N TRP A 179 23.99 5.96 -24.78
CA TRP A 179 22.80 6.43 -25.49
C TRP A 179 22.54 7.93 -25.28
N GLY A 180 23.48 8.67 -24.67
CA GLY A 180 23.39 10.13 -24.53
C GLY A 180 22.43 10.57 -23.43
N ARG A 181 22.08 9.68 -22.49
CA ARG A 181 21.24 9.99 -21.33
C ARG A 181 22.13 10.37 -20.16
N VAL A 182 21.69 11.34 -19.37
CA VAL A 182 22.41 11.79 -18.18
C VAL A 182 22.46 10.68 -17.12
N VAL A 183 23.66 10.27 -16.71
CA VAL A 183 23.87 9.25 -15.68
C VAL A 183 23.73 9.89 -14.31
N LEU A 184 22.62 9.63 -13.60
CA LEU A 184 22.33 10.26 -12.31
C LEU A 184 23.41 10.00 -11.26
N LYS A 185 24.02 8.81 -11.27
CA LYS A 185 25.10 8.42 -10.33
C LYS A 185 26.37 9.28 -10.48
N SER A 186 26.59 9.85 -11.65
CA SER A 186 27.77 10.67 -11.96
C SER A 186 27.56 12.15 -11.59
N LEU A 187 26.34 12.54 -11.21
CA LEU A 187 25.99 13.92 -10.89
C LEU A 187 26.44 14.34 -9.50
N TRP A 188 26.80 15.62 -9.36
CA TRP A 188 27.03 16.27 -8.09
C TRP A 188 25.94 17.30 -7.84
N ILE A 189 25.67 17.59 -6.57
CA ILE A 189 24.70 18.61 -6.19
C ILE A 189 25.47 19.78 -5.56
N GLU A 190 25.22 20.97 -6.08
CA GLU A 190 25.71 22.22 -5.52
C GLU A 190 24.55 22.91 -4.79
N PRO A 191 24.52 22.89 -3.45
CA PRO A 191 23.48 23.57 -2.69
C PRO A 191 23.62 25.09 -2.83
N ALA A 192 22.49 25.79 -2.73
CA ALA A 192 22.42 27.24 -2.79
C ALA A 192 22.09 27.82 -1.41
N ASP A 193 22.85 28.82 -1.00
CA ASP A 193 22.59 29.58 0.23
C ASP A 193 21.57 30.69 0.01
N ALA A 194 20.95 31.18 1.09
CA ALA A 194 19.94 32.24 1.04
C ALA A 194 20.43 33.50 0.31
N ASP A 195 21.74 33.78 0.42
CA ASP A 195 22.38 34.95 -0.18
C ASP A 195 22.79 34.77 -1.64
N ARG A 196 22.70 33.56 -2.19
CA ARG A 196 23.08 33.28 -3.58
C ARG A 196 22.15 34.00 -4.54
N GLU A 197 22.74 34.69 -5.50
CA GLU A 197 22.02 35.41 -6.55
C GLU A 197 21.36 34.44 -7.54
N ILE A 198 20.21 34.87 -8.04
CA ILE A 198 19.39 34.17 -9.02
C ILE A 198 19.07 35.13 -10.15
N LYS A 199 19.15 34.60 -11.37
CA LYS A 199 18.72 35.26 -12.59
C LYS A 199 17.34 34.76 -13.02
N LEU A 200 16.35 35.64 -13.07
CA LEU A 200 15.02 35.29 -13.58
C LEU A 200 14.92 35.52 -15.09
N CYS A 201 14.40 34.55 -15.82
CA CYS A 201 14.06 34.75 -17.23
C CYS A 201 12.95 35.81 -17.37
N GLN A 202 13.21 36.90 -18.10
CA GLN A 202 12.22 37.98 -18.31
C GLN A 202 10.93 37.51 -19.02
N ARG A 203 11.00 36.41 -19.80
CA ARG A 203 9.84 35.87 -20.54
C ARG A 203 9.04 34.83 -19.77
N CYS A 204 9.72 33.83 -19.19
CA CYS A 204 9.04 32.69 -18.55
C CYS A 204 9.20 32.66 -17.03
N ARG A 205 9.90 33.63 -16.45
CA ARG A 205 10.18 33.76 -15.01
C ARG A 205 10.89 32.56 -14.38
N ARG A 206 11.45 31.64 -15.19
CA ARG A 206 12.27 30.53 -14.69
C ARG A 206 13.49 31.09 -13.93
N PRO A 207 13.76 30.62 -12.70
CA PRO A 207 14.98 30.96 -12.00
C PRO A 207 16.16 30.16 -12.54
N HIS A 208 17.31 30.81 -12.65
CA HIS A 208 18.59 30.24 -13.04
C HIS A 208 19.65 30.56 -12.00
N LEU A 209 20.37 29.54 -11.53
CA LEU A 209 21.52 29.69 -10.64
C LEU A 209 22.83 29.90 -11.42
N ASP A 210 22.81 29.68 -12.73
CA ASP A 210 23.92 29.94 -13.66
C ASP A 210 23.86 31.41 -14.12
N LEU A 211 24.60 32.30 -13.45
CA LEU A 211 24.52 33.74 -13.71
C LEU A 211 25.10 34.11 -15.08
N SER A 212 26.13 33.37 -15.52
CA SER A 212 26.82 33.59 -16.79
C SER A 212 26.03 33.05 -17.98
N LEU A 213 24.92 32.33 -17.75
CA LEU A 213 24.14 31.71 -18.81
C LEU A 213 23.38 32.78 -19.62
N PRO A 214 23.61 32.87 -20.95
CA PRO A 214 23.00 33.90 -21.77
C PRO A 214 21.67 33.47 -22.40
N VAL A 215 21.23 32.23 -22.18
CA VAL A 215 20.04 31.64 -22.80
C VAL A 215 19.21 30.88 -21.77
N CYS A 216 17.89 31.08 -21.77
CA CYS A 216 16.99 30.34 -20.88
C CYS A 216 16.86 28.87 -21.30
N THR A 217 17.17 27.93 -20.41
CA THR A 217 17.02 26.47 -20.65
C THR A 217 15.58 26.05 -20.94
N ASN A 218 14.56 26.79 -20.47
CA ASN A 218 13.16 26.46 -20.69
C ASN A 218 12.59 27.05 -21.99
N CYS A 219 12.53 28.38 -22.11
CA CYS A 219 11.84 29.06 -23.22
C CYS A 219 12.73 29.32 -24.44
N LEU A 220 14.03 28.99 -24.37
CA LEU A 220 14.99 29.16 -25.46
C LEU A 220 15.02 30.61 -25.98
N LYS A 221 15.08 31.57 -25.06
CA LYS A 221 15.24 32.99 -25.38
C LYS A 221 16.51 33.54 -24.73
N PRO A 222 17.18 34.50 -25.40
CA PRO A 222 18.29 35.22 -24.82
C PRO A 222 17.90 35.86 -23.49
N MET A 223 18.84 35.89 -22.56
CA MET A 223 18.70 36.50 -21.25
C MET A 223 19.77 37.58 -21.12
N ALA A 224 19.41 38.75 -20.57
CA ALA A 224 20.35 39.85 -20.36
C ALA A 224 21.57 39.36 -19.53
N MET A 225 22.79 39.59 -20.00
CA MET A 225 24.01 39.21 -19.25
C MET A 225 24.21 40.09 -18.00
N ASN A 226 23.80 41.36 -18.07
CA ASN A 226 23.85 42.30 -16.96
C ASN A 226 22.42 42.52 -16.45
N LEU A 227 22.13 41.99 -15.26
CA LEU A 227 20.92 42.35 -14.52
C LEU A 227 21.18 43.68 -13.81
N GLY A 228 20.20 44.60 -13.83
CA GLY A 228 20.25 45.72 -12.89
C GLY A 228 20.20 45.20 -11.45
N ILE A 229 20.67 46.00 -10.48
CA ILE A 229 20.64 45.65 -9.05
C ILE A 229 19.22 45.27 -8.58
N GLU A 230 18.19 45.83 -9.22
CA GLU A 230 16.77 45.55 -8.95
C GLU A 230 16.28 44.19 -9.49
N ASP A 231 16.96 43.63 -10.50
CA ASP A 231 16.61 42.36 -11.15
C ASP A 231 17.32 41.13 -10.54
N GLN A 232 18.31 41.35 -9.66
CA GLN A 232 19.02 40.29 -8.92
C GLN A 232 18.18 39.85 -7.72
N LEU A 233 17.45 38.74 -7.86
CA LEU A 233 16.75 38.11 -6.74
C LEU A 233 17.71 37.18 -6.00
N ARG A 234 17.62 37.11 -4.68
CA ARG A 234 18.37 36.13 -3.87
C ARG A 234 17.54 34.88 -3.62
N CYS A 235 18.19 33.74 -3.40
CA CYS A 235 17.54 32.47 -3.06
C CYS A 235 16.57 32.59 -1.89
N GLY A 236 16.92 33.32 -0.82
CA GLY A 236 16.05 33.52 0.33
C GLY A 236 14.67 34.10 -0.02
N LYS A 237 14.60 35.11 -0.91
CA LYS A 237 13.33 35.69 -1.38
C LYS A 237 12.54 34.72 -2.28
N LEU A 238 13.24 33.87 -3.03
CA LEU A 238 12.58 32.81 -3.81
C LEU A 238 11.98 31.75 -2.88
N TRP A 239 12.66 31.42 -1.78
CA TRP A 239 12.22 30.41 -0.83
C TRP A 239 10.91 30.78 -0.14
N GLU A 240 10.72 32.06 0.21
CA GLU A 240 9.47 32.56 0.79
C GLU A 240 8.24 32.29 -0.11
N ASN A 241 8.43 32.37 -1.42
CA ASN A 241 7.38 32.25 -2.41
C ASN A 241 7.26 30.84 -3.01
N ASN A 242 8.21 29.94 -2.72
CA ASN A 242 8.22 28.57 -3.24
C ASN A 242 7.81 27.57 -2.16
N TYR A 243 6.70 26.85 -2.38
CA TYR A 243 6.13 25.90 -1.41
C TYR A 243 7.13 24.86 -0.88
N LEU A 244 7.99 24.30 -1.73
CA LEU A 244 8.97 23.30 -1.27
C LEU A 244 10.08 23.95 -0.46
N ALA A 245 10.61 25.06 -0.94
CA ALA A 245 11.70 25.76 -0.27
C ALA A 245 11.24 26.39 1.05
N SER A 246 10.04 26.99 1.12
CA SER A 246 9.48 27.55 2.34
C SER A 246 9.30 26.47 3.41
N ASN A 247 8.75 25.31 3.03
CA ASN A 247 8.63 24.19 3.95
C ASN A 247 10.00 23.64 4.37
N THR A 248 10.95 23.51 3.47
CA THR A 248 12.28 22.94 3.79
C THR A 248 13.11 23.88 4.67
N THR A 249 13.07 25.18 4.40
CA THR A 249 13.88 26.20 5.10
C THR A 249 13.29 26.60 6.44
N ARG A 250 11.95 26.65 6.57
CA ARG A 250 11.27 26.92 7.85
C ARG A 250 11.19 25.68 8.74
N SER A 251 11.22 24.48 8.17
CA SER A 251 11.07 23.23 8.92
C SER A 251 12.39 22.50 9.18
N SER A 252 13.55 23.16 9.00
CA SER A 252 14.86 22.59 9.33
C SER A 252 14.95 22.09 10.78
N GLU A 253 14.08 22.58 11.66
CA GLU A 253 13.96 22.12 13.06
C GLU A 253 13.08 20.88 13.28
N ARG A 254 12.31 20.39 12.30
CA ARG A 254 11.39 19.25 12.50
C ARG A 254 11.28 18.37 11.26
N GLN A 255 12.33 17.63 10.95
CA GLN A 255 12.16 16.37 10.21
C GLN A 255 11.38 15.41 11.12
N ILE A 256 10.11 15.16 10.78
CA ILE A 256 9.26 14.24 11.53
C ILE A 256 9.24 12.93 10.77
N ARG A 257 9.77 11.88 11.41
CA ARG A 257 9.60 10.52 10.94
C ARG A 257 8.11 10.18 11.01
N LEU A 258 7.56 9.65 9.91
CA LEU A 258 6.17 9.22 9.85
C LEU A 258 6.09 7.76 9.40
N HIS A 259 5.76 6.87 10.33
CA HIS A 259 5.51 5.46 10.05
C HIS A 259 4.02 5.17 10.15
N CYS A 260 3.46 4.79 9.00
CA CYS A 260 2.05 4.47 8.85
C CYS A 260 1.86 2.96 8.69
N GLU A 261 0.92 2.39 9.45
CA GLU A 261 0.51 0.99 9.32
C GLU A 261 -1.02 0.85 9.27
N GLU A 262 -1.48 -0.27 8.70
CA GLU A 262 -2.89 -0.64 8.69
C GLU A 262 -3.24 -1.50 9.91
N LEU A 263 -4.43 -1.32 10.47
CA LEU A 263 -5.02 -2.27 11.40
C LEU A 263 -6.49 -2.50 11.03
N SER A 264 -6.73 -3.60 10.31
CA SER A 264 -8.05 -4.08 9.93
C SER A 264 -8.25 -5.52 10.39
N GLY A 265 -9.48 -6.03 10.31
CA GLY A 265 -9.76 -7.44 10.61
C GLY A 265 -8.98 -8.45 9.74
N GLN A 266 -8.29 -7.99 8.69
CA GLN A 266 -7.51 -8.84 7.78
C GLN A 266 -6.00 -8.76 8.01
N THR A 267 -5.57 -7.92 8.93
CA THR A 267 -4.16 -7.76 9.29
C THR A 267 -3.66 -9.00 10.04
N ASP A 268 -2.49 -9.52 9.66
CA ASP A 268 -1.94 -10.75 10.25
C ASP A 268 -1.32 -10.51 11.65
N ASN A 269 -0.57 -9.40 11.84
CA ASN A 269 0.17 -9.11 13.07
C ASN A 269 -0.50 -8.03 13.95
N GLN A 270 -1.81 -8.17 14.21
CA GLN A 270 -2.58 -7.13 14.91
C GLN A 270 -2.02 -6.79 16.29
N ALA A 271 -1.63 -7.80 17.07
CA ALA A 271 -1.10 -7.59 18.42
C ALA A 271 0.24 -6.86 18.41
N GLU A 272 1.14 -7.21 17.49
CA GLU A 272 2.42 -6.51 17.30
C GLU A 272 2.20 -5.04 16.92
N ARG A 273 1.34 -4.77 15.93
CA ARG A 273 1.02 -3.40 15.49
C ARG A 273 0.39 -2.57 16.61
N GLN A 274 -0.51 -3.16 17.40
CA GLN A 274 -1.07 -2.48 18.57
C GLN A 274 0.01 -2.13 19.61
N ARG A 275 0.96 -3.04 19.87
CA ARG A 275 2.10 -2.75 20.77
C ARG A 275 2.99 -1.65 20.21
N HIS A 276 3.36 -1.74 18.93
CA HIS A 276 4.25 -0.77 18.28
C HIS A 276 3.65 0.63 18.21
N PHE A 277 2.34 0.72 18.04
CA PHE A 277 1.61 1.99 18.08
C PHE A 277 1.48 2.58 19.48
N ARG A 278 1.52 1.74 20.53
CA ARG A 278 1.62 2.18 21.93
C ARG A 278 3.06 2.49 22.36
N ASN A 279 4.02 2.48 21.43
CA ASN A 279 5.45 2.65 21.69
C ASN A 279 6.07 1.52 22.55
N VAL A 280 5.48 0.31 22.52
CA VAL A 280 6.00 -0.87 23.24
C VAL A 280 6.71 -1.78 22.23
N ILE A 281 8.02 -1.56 22.08
CA ILE A 281 8.88 -2.34 21.17
C ILE A 281 9.72 -3.31 21.99
N LEU A 282 9.61 -4.61 21.70
CA LEU A 282 10.45 -5.62 22.36
C LEU A 282 11.83 -5.63 21.72
N SER A 283 12.86 -6.06 22.45
CA SER A 283 14.23 -6.17 21.92
C SER A 283 14.32 -7.05 20.66
N LYS A 284 13.47 -8.08 20.56
CA LYS A 284 13.38 -8.96 19.39
C LYS A 284 12.72 -8.29 18.16
N ASP A 285 11.96 -7.22 18.36
CA ASP A 285 11.25 -6.54 17.27
C ASP A 285 12.18 -5.59 16.48
N GLY A 286 13.37 -5.27 17.02
CA GLY A 286 14.38 -4.41 16.38
C GLY A 286 14.43 -2.99 16.96
N ASP A 287 14.96 -2.04 16.17
CA ASP A 287 15.15 -0.66 16.60
C ASP A 287 13.80 0.05 16.81
N ALA A 288 13.60 0.62 18.00
CA ALA A 288 12.39 1.34 18.37
C ALA A 288 12.13 2.59 17.50
N LEU A 289 13.18 3.30 17.06
CA LEU A 289 13.05 4.46 16.18
C LEU A 289 12.46 4.08 14.81
N VAL A 290 12.74 2.86 14.35
CA VAL A 290 12.26 2.34 13.07
C VAL A 290 10.91 1.64 13.21
N ARG A 291 10.64 0.98 14.34
CA ARG A 291 9.44 0.13 14.51
C ARG A 291 8.23 0.82 15.12
N THR A 292 8.42 1.85 15.93
CA THR A 292 7.31 2.62 16.53
C THR A 292 6.30 3.03 15.47
N ILE A 293 4.99 3.00 15.68
CA ILE A 293 4.02 3.42 14.65
C ILE A 293 3.44 4.78 15.03
N ASP A 294 3.46 5.73 14.10
CA ASP A 294 2.98 7.09 14.32
C ASP A 294 1.52 7.26 13.87
N LEU A 295 1.12 6.52 12.83
CA LEU A 295 -0.22 6.59 12.25
C LEU A 295 -0.78 5.19 12.00
N LEU A 296 -1.98 4.96 12.51
CA LEU A 296 -2.73 3.74 12.24
C LEU A 296 -3.92 4.05 11.32
N SER A 297 -3.96 3.39 10.15
CA SER A 297 -5.14 3.40 9.29
C SER A 297 -6.06 2.25 9.68
N VAL A 298 -7.29 2.57 10.05
CA VAL A 298 -8.19 1.62 10.71
C VAL A 298 -9.55 1.56 10.03
N THR A 299 -10.20 0.40 10.14
CA THR A 299 -11.59 0.23 9.70
C THR A 299 -12.54 0.30 10.89
N THR A 300 -13.85 0.38 10.62
CA THR A 300 -14.90 0.47 11.64
C THR A 300 -14.96 -0.74 12.56
N THR A 301 -14.29 -1.85 12.21
CA THR A 301 -14.15 -3.02 13.09
C THR A 301 -13.35 -2.72 14.35
N LEU A 302 -12.66 -1.57 14.43
CA LEU A 302 -12.01 -1.11 15.65
C LEU A 302 -12.93 -0.29 16.57
N GLU A 303 -14.21 -0.07 16.25
CA GLU A 303 -15.11 0.70 17.13
C GLU A 303 -15.26 0.07 18.53
N VAL A 304 -15.23 -1.26 18.62
CA VAL A 304 -15.41 -2.02 19.87
C VAL A 304 -14.20 -2.95 20.12
N GLY A 305 -13.62 -2.89 21.31
CA GLY A 305 -12.78 -3.96 21.86
C GLY A 305 -11.27 -3.90 21.60
N VAL A 306 -10.78 -3.00 20.75
CA VAL A 306 -9.33 -2.83 20.56
C VAL A 306 -8.84 -1.63 21.36
N ASP A 307 -8.16 -1.92 22.45
CA ASP A 307 -7.41 -0.95 23.22
C ASP A 307 -6.16 -0.56 22.41
N ILE A 308 -6.10 0.69 21.95
CA ILE A 308 -4.90 1.29 21.32
C ILE A 308 -4.38 2.44 22.18
N GLY A 309 -4.86 2.54 23.43
CA GLY A 309 -4.69 3.71 24.24
C GLY A 309 -5.40 4.94 23.68
N SER A 310 -5.16 6.06 24.32
CA SER A 310 -5.66 7.38 23.95
C SER A 310 -4.77 8.06 22.91
N LEU A 311 -5.40 8.65 21.90
CA LEU A 311 -4.76 9.21 20.70
C LEU A 311 -4.59 10.72 20.79
N GLN A 312 -3.57 11.25 20.13
CA GLN A 312 -3.41 12.70 19.93
C GLN A 312 -4.44 13.25 18.96
N ALA A 313 -4.65 12.53 17.86
CA ALA A 313 -5.55 12.92 16.81
C ALA A 313 -6.32 11.72 16.26
N VAL A 314 -7.58 11.95 15.90
CA VAL A 314 -8.42 11.01 15.16
C VAL A 314 -8.88 11.68 13.88
N LEU A 315 -8.67 11.02 12.75
CA LEU A 315 -9.16 11.43 11.45
C LEU A 315 -10.24 10.45 10.98
N LEU A 316 -11.46 10.93 10.79
CA LEU A 316 -12.55 10.16 10.22
C LEU A 316 -12.65 10.47 8.73
N ALA A 317 -12.46 9.45 7.88
CA ALA A 317 -12.47 9.62 6.43
C ALA A 317 -13.87 9.86 5.81
N ASN A 318 -14.91 9.75 6.62
CA ASN A 318 -16.32 9.98 6.31
C ASN A 318 -17.10 10.26 7.59
N MET A 319 -18.28 10.85 7.46
CA MET A 319 -19.20 10.99 8.59
C MET A 319 -19.67 9.59 9.07
N PRO A 320 -19.55 9.26 10.37
CA PRO A 320 -20.10 8.03 10.94
C PRO A 320 -21.63 7.95 10.77
N PRO A 321 -22.19 6.74 10.66
CA PRO A 321 -23.61 6.56 10.35
C PRO A 321 -24.53 7.01 11.48
N GLN A 322 -24.11 6.86 12.74
CA GLN A 322 -24.85 7.33 13.90
C GLN A 322 -23.92 8.05 14.87
N ARG A 323 -24.52 8.86 15.75
CA ARG A 323 -23.81 9.56 16.83
C ARG A 323 -23.03 8.62 17.73
N TYR A 324 -23.57 7.45 18.07
CA TYR A 324 -22.87 6.50 18.92
C TYR A 324 -21.52 6.08 18.32
N ASN A 325 -21.49 5.77 17.02
CA ASN A 325 -20.24 5.48 16.31
C ASN A 325 -19.31 6.70 16.31
N TYR A 326 -19.84 7.91 16.11
CA TYR A 326 -19.06 9.13 16.16
C TYR A 326 -18.38 9.32 17.53
N GLN A 327 -19.16 9.23 18.62
CA GLN A 327 -18.67 9.38 19.98
C GLN A 327 -17.63 8.32 20.35
N GLN A 328 -17.84 7.06 19.98
CA GLN A 328 -16.86 6.01 20.22
C GLN A 328 -15.55 6.22 19.48
N ARG A 329 -15.60 6.75 18.25
CA ARG A 329 -14.40 7.02 17.45
C ARG A 329 -13.67 8.27 17.94
N VAL A 330 -14.37 9.38 18.14
CA VAL A 330 -13.74 10.64 18.58
C VAL A 330 -13.34 10.62 20.04
N GLY A 331 -14.02 9.84 20.89
CA GLY A 331 -13.67 9.64 22.29
C GLY A 331 -12.35 8.90 22.51
N ARG A 332 -11.74 8.37 21.42
CA ARG A 332 -10.37 7.86 21.45
C ARG A 332 -9.33 8.97 21.38
N ALA A 333 -9.70 10.16 20.92
CA ALA A 333 -8.81 11.33 20.98
C ALA A 333 -8.79 11.89 22.41
N GLY A 334 -7.59 12.18 22.93
CA GLY A 334 -7.38 12.72 24.28
C GLY A 334 -6.52 11.82 25.16
N ARG A 335 -5.20 12.00 25.13
CA ARG A 335 -4.26 11.28 26.00
C ARG A 335 -4.08 11.98 27.34
N ALA A 336 -4.11 11.21 28.42
CA ALA A 336 -3.89 11.72 29.77
C ALA A 336 -2.55 12.50 29.82
N GLY A 337 -2.61 13.73 30.34
CA GLY A 337 -1.45 14.63 30.41
C GLY A 337 -1.14 15.43 29.13
N GLN A 338 -1.92 15.28 28.05
CA GLN A 338 -1.80 16.16 26.87
C GLN A 338 -2.76 17.34 26.94
N ALA A 339 -2.23 18.53 26.65
CA ALA A 339 -3.00 19.78 26.71
C ALA A 339 -4.03 19.92 25.57
N TRP A 340 -3.91 19.11 24.51
CA TRP A 340 -4.77 19.19 23.33
C TRP A 340 -4.99 17.82 22.69
N SER A 341 -6.14 17.67 22.03
CA SER A 341 -6.49 16.53 21.19
C SER A 341 -7.33 17.00 20.02
N VAL A 342 -7.17 16.38 18.85
CA VAL A 342 -7.88 16.80 17.64
C VAL A 342 -8.76 15.66 17.10
N ALA A 343 -10.03 15.94 16.84
CA ALA A 343 -10.89 15.07 16.08
C ALA A 343 -11.30 15.78 14.79
N LEU A 344 -10.86 15.26 13.64
CA LEU A 344 -11.19 15.80 12.33
C LEU A 344 -12.09 14.81 11.58
N THR A 345 -13.22 15.30 11.07
CA THR A 345 -14.13 14.49 10.26
C THR A 345 -14.20 15.04 8.85
N PHE A 346 -13.74 14.26 7.89
CA PHE A 346 -13.79 14.59 6.49
C PHE A 346 -15.15 14.17 5.90
N CYS A 347 -16.02 15.14 5.65
CA CYS A 347 -17.33 14.92 5.03
C CYS A 347 -17.19 14.87 3.51
N ARG A 348 -17.72 13.81 2.88
CA ARG A 348 -17.75 13.66 1.43
C ARG A 348 -19.06 14.23 0.86
N GLY A 349 -19.15 14.41 -0.46
CA GLY A 349 -20.39 14.82 -1.15
C GLY A 349 -21.46 13.71 -1.21
N ARG A 350 -21.80 13.15 -0.05
CA ARG A 350 -22.89 12.17 0.14
C ARG A 350 -23.99 12.84 0.95
N SER A 351 -25.24 12.52 0.67
CA SER A 351 -26.40 13.11 1.36
C SER A 351 -26.31 13.03 2.89
N HIS A 352 -25.84 11.89 3.42
CA HIS A 352 -25.61 11.70 4.86
C HIS A 352 -24.55 12.67 5.42
N ASP A 353 -23.39 12.72 4.78
CA ASP A 353 -22.27 13.56 5.18
C ASP A 353 -22.64 15.05 5.10
N GLU A 354 -23.30 15.47 4.02
CA GLU A 354 -23.77 16.85 3.83
C GLU A 354 -24.78 17.28 4.89
N HIS A 355 -25.73 16.40 5.24
CA HIS A 355 -26.71 16.66 6.27
C HIS A 355 -26.07 17.00 7.63
N TYR A 356 -25.10 16.19 8.06
CA TYR A 356 -24.42 16.39 9.33
C TYR A 356 -23.33 17.45 9.27
N PHE A 357 -22.75 17.71 8.10
CA PHE A 357 -21.85 18.85 7.90
C PHE A 357 -22.57 20.18 8.08
N ALA A 358 -23.80 20.30 7.57
CA ALA A 358 -24.64 21.48 7.76
C ALA A 358 -25.24 21.58 9.17
N ARG A 359 -25.25 20.49 9.95
CA ARG A 359 -25.91 20.36 11.27
C ARG A 359 -25.05 19.56 12.26
N PRO A 360 -23.84 20.04 12.60
CA PRO A 360 -22.91 19.29 13.45
C PRO A 360 -23.44 19.01 14.86
N GLU A 361 -24.38 19.80 15.36
CA GLU A 361 -25.07 19.59 16.63
C GLU A 361 -25.81 18.25 16.70
N ARG A 362 -26.28 17.72 15.56
CA ARG A 362 -26.99 16.44 15.52
C ARG A 362 -26.07 15.25 15.76
N ILE A 363 -24.89 15.24 15.15
CA ILE A 363 -23.92 14.14 15.34
C ILE A 363 -23.19 14.25 16.69
N THR A 364 -23.10 15.44 17.27
CA THR A 364 -22.39 15.69 18.53
C THR A 364 -23.29 15.66 19.76
N GLY A 365 -24.57 16.06 19.63
CA GLY A 365 -25.46 16.35 20.76
C GLY A 365 -26.74 15.51 20.87
N ASP A 366 -27.26 14.92 19.78
CA ASP A 366 -28.55 14.21 19.82
C ASP A 366 -28.55 13.00 20.77
N SER A 367 -29.72 12.56 21.21
CA SER A 367 -29.80 11.30 21.97
C SER A 367 -29.53 10.11 21.04
N PRO A 368 -28.67 9.15 21.43
CA PRO A 368 -28.46 7.94 20.63
C PRO A 368 -29.78 7.14 20.56
N PRO A 369 -30.02 6.39 19.47
CA PRO A 369 -31.19 5.53 19.39
C PRO A 369 -31.15 4.50 20.51
N ILE A 370 -32.31 4.26 21.13
CA ILE A 370 -32.44 3.25 22.18
C ILE A 370 -32.24 1.87 21.54
N PRO A 371 -31.31 1.04 22.04
CA PRO A 371 -31.16 -0.31 21.54
C PRO A 371 -32.45 -1.08 21.80
N PHE A 372 -32.95 -1.78 20.79
CA PHE A 372 -34.13 -2.61 20.91
C PHE A 372 -33.81 -4.05 20.53
N LEU A 373 -34.52 -4.99 21.14
CA LEU A 373 -34.49 -6.41 20.78
C LEU A 373 -35.79 -6.75 20.08
N ALA A 374 -35.70 -7.47 18.97
CA ALA A 374 -36.87 -7.87 18.19
C ALA A 374 -37.51 -9.15 18.76
N THR A 375 -38.13 -9.04 19.95
CA THR A 375 -38.73 -10.17 20.69
C THR A 375 -39.98 -10.76 20.02
N GLY A 376 -40.67 -10.00 19.16
CA GLY A 376 -41.86 -10.45 18.43
C GLY A 376 -41.61 -11.20 17.11
N GLN A 377 -40.36 -11.48 16.73
CA GLN A 377 -40.07 -12.18 15.48
C GLN A 377 -40.18 -13.71 15.64
N ASN A 378 -41.20 -14.30 15.02
CA ASN A 378 -41.45 -15.75 15.06
C ASN A 378 -40.22 -16.59 14.63
N ARG A 379 -39.44 -16.11 13.65
CA ARG A 379 -38.22 -16.80 13.20
C ARG A 379 -37.15 -16.90 14.29
N ILE A 380 -37.01 -15.87 15.15
CA ILE A 380 -36.04 -15.89 16.26
C ILE A 380 -36.51 -16.87 17.33
N ILE A 381 -37.80 -16.81 17.68
CA ILE A 381 -38.43 -17.71 18.65
C ILE A 381 -38.23 -19.17 18.23
N ARG A 382 -38.59 -19.52 16.99
CA ARG A 382 -38.45 -20.88 16.44
C ARG A 382 -37.00 -21.37 16.49
N ARG A 383 -36.02 -20.55 16.12
CA ARG A 383 -34.61 -20.92 16.12
C ARG A 383 -34.04 -21.18 17.50
N VAL A 384 -34.35 -20.32 18.47
CA VAL A 384 -33.90 -20.50 19.86
C VAL A 384 -34.59 -21.71 20.49
N LEU A 385 -35.89 -21.87 20.23
CA LEU A 385 -36.67 -23.01 20.71
C LEU A 385 -36.17 -24.33 20.13
N ALA A 386 -35.95 -24.41 18.82
CA ALA A 386 -35.38 -25.58 18.15
C ALA A 386 -34.00 -25.94 18.72
N LYS A 387 -33.13 -24.94 18.92
CA LYS A 387 -31.81 -25.16 19.49
C LYS A 387 -31.88 -25.74 20.91
N ALA A 388 -32.76 -25.22 21.76
CA ALA A 388 -32.94 -25.71 23.12
C ALA A 388 -33.50 -27.14 23.13
N LEU A 389 -34.55 -27.39 22.35
CA LEU A 389 -35.19 -28.71 22.28
C LEU A 389 -34.28 -29.77 21.68
N LEU A 390 -33.67 -29.50 20.52
CA LEU A 390 -32.78 -30.46 19.88
C LEU A 390 -31.56 -30.75 20.76
N HIS A 391 -31.00 -29.75 21.47
CA HIS A 391 -29.90 -29.99 22.39
C HIS A 391 -30.25 -31.03 23.47
N GLU A 392 -31.41 -30.88 24.11
CA GLU A 392 -31.86 -31.81 25.14
C GLU A 392 -32.33 -33.15 24.57
N ALA A 393 -33.02 -33.14 23.43
CA ALA A 393 -33.50 -34.34 22.75
C ALA A 393 -32.34 -35.25 22.29
N PHE A 394 -31.29 -34.67 21.70
CA PHE A 394 -30.09 -35.43 21.34
C PHE A 394 -29.34 -35.91 22.58
N ARG A 395 -29.25 -35.09 23.63
CA ARG A 395 -28.66 -35.52 24.91
C ARG A 395 -29.40 -36.73 25.48
N TYR A 396 -30.74 -36.71 25.46
CA TYR A 396 -31.58 -37.85 25.85
C TYR A 396 -31.33 -39.08 24.96
N ALA A 397 -31.34 -38.91 23.63
CA ALA A 397 -31.14 -40.00 22.68
C ALA A 397 -29.76 -40.69 22.86
N PHE A 398 -28.70 -39.90 23.01
CA PHE A 398 -27.36 -40.44 23.28
C PHE A 398 -27.28 -41.17 24.62
N ASN A 399 -27.93 -40.64 25.67
CA ASN A 399 -27.95 -41.31 26.98
C ASN A 399 -28.75 -42.61 26.95
N ARG A 400 -29.83 -42.68 26.15
CA ARG A 400 -30.63 -43.90 25.95
C ARG A 400 -29.87 -44.99 25.20
N LEU A 401 -29.11 -44.62 24.17
CA LEU A 401 -28.30 -45.56 23.40
C LEU A 401 -27.02 -46.00 24.13
N GLY A 402 -26.53 -45.19 25.07
CA GLY A 402 -25.41 -45.54 25.93
C GLY A 402 -24.15 -45.91 25.13
N PRO A 403 -23.53 -47.09 25.35
CA PRO A 403 -22.31 -47.49 24.64
C PRO A 403 -22.49 -47.73 23.12
N VAL A 404 -23.73 -47.91 22.65
CA VAL A 404 -24.04 -48.18 21.22
C VAL A 404 -24.33 -46.87 20.47
N ALA A 405 -24.28 -45.74 21.16
CA ALA A 405 -24.46 -44.43 20.57
C ALA A 405 -23.38 -44.13 19.50
N PRO A 406 -23.76 -43.54 18.36
CA PRO A 406 -22.78 -43.03 17.40
C PRO A 406 -21.99 -41.86 17.99
N ASP A 407 -20.86 -41.54 17.36
CA ASP A 407 -20.03 -40.40 17.78
C ASP A 407 -20.84 -39.11 17.68
N LYS A 408 -20.92 -38.38 18.79
CA LYS A 408 -21.62 -37.09 18.89
C LYS A 408 -21.01 -36.04 17.96
N GLY A 409 -19.72 -36.19 17.66
CA GLY A 409 -18.92 -35.23 16.92
C GLY A 409 -18.76 -33.90 17.66
N SER A 410 -18.06 -32.95 17.04
CA SER A 410 -17.91 -31.59 17.55
C SER A 410 -18.27 -30.58 16.47
N ASN A 411 -19.32 -29.81 16.70
CA ASN A 411 -19.67 -28.64 15.90
C ASN A 411 -20.17 -27.56 16.86
N VAL A 412 -19.83 -26.31 16.61
CA VAL A 412 -20.24 -25.19 17.49
C VAL A 412 -21.77 -24.96 17.41
N ALA A 413 -22.47 -25.51 16.40
CA ALA A 413 -23.92 -25.54 16.27
C ALA A 413 -24.57 -26.66 17.07
N GLY A 414 -23.80 -27.60 17.62
CA GLY A 414 -24.28 -28.73 18.43
C GLY A 414 -23.55 -30.04 18.13
N ALA A 415 -23.55 -30.96 19.10
CA ALA A 415 -23.01 -32.30 18.95
C ALA A 415 -24.17 -33.28 18.68
N PHE A 416 -24.60 -33.36 17.41
CA PHE A 416 -25.79 -34.12 16.97
C PHE A 416 -25.46 -35.36 16.13
N GLY A 417 -24.17 -35.70 15.99
CA GLY A 417 -23.73 -36.80 15.12
C GLY A 417 -23.79 -36.49 13.63
N ARG A 418 -23.74 -37.53 12.81
CA ARG A 418 -23.78 -37.47 11.34
C ARG A 418 -25.21 -37.62 10.84
N CYS A 419 -25.46 -37.18 9.61
CA CYS A 419 -26.79 -37.29 9.00
C CYS A 419 -27.27 -38.74 8.90
N ASP A 420 -26.38 -39.69 8.64
CA ASP A 420 -26.69 -41.13 8.59
C ASP A 420 -27.15 -41.69 9.93
N ASP A 421 -26.70 -41.08 11.05
CA ASP A 421 -27.08 -41.48 12.40
C ASP A 421 -28.55 -41.14 12.72
N TRP A 422 -29.21 -40.32 11.90
CA TRP A 422 -30.60 -39.94 12.11
C TRP A 422 -31.56 -41.13 12.10
N LEU A 423 -31.27 -42.18 11.33
CA LEU A 423 -32.06 -43.43 11.35
C LEU A 423 -32.07 -44.09 12.75
N THR A 424 -30.99 -43.93 13.51
CA THR A 424 -30.83 -44.53 14.85
C THR A 424 -31.26 -43.56 15.96
N LEU A 425 -30.89 -42.27 15.85
CA LEU A 425 -31.16 -41.25 16.86
C LEU A 425 -32.57 -40.65 16.76
N GLY A 426 -33.09 -40.51 15.53
CA GLY A 426 -34.35 -39.84 15.22
C GLY A 426 -35.56 -40.34 16.01
N PRO A 427 -35.78 -41.66 16.16
CA PRO A 427 -36.90 -42.17 16.96
C PRO A 427 -36.91 -41.69 18.42
N PHE A 428 -35.75 -41.66 19.08
CA PHE A 428 -35.62 -41.19 20.47
C PHE A 428 -35.76 -39.68 20.59
N VAL A 429 -35.27 -38.93 19.60
CA VAL A 429 -35.44 -37.47 19.51
C VAL A 429 -36.92 -37.13 19.34
N LYS A 430 -37.62 -37.82 18.44
CA LYS A 430 -39.06 -37.66 18.22
C LYS A 430 -39.86 -37.99 19.48
N GLU A 431 -39.57 -39.13 20.11
CA GLU A 431 -40.21 -39.55 21.36
C GLU A 431 -40.11 -38.48 22.45
N TRP A 432 -38.89 -37.97 22.69
CA TRP A 432 -38.67 -36.97 23.74
C TRP A 432 -39.39 -35.66 23.43
N ILE A 433 -39.33 -35.18 22.19
CA ILE A 433 -39.97 -33.91 21.80
C ILE A 433 -41.50 -34.01 21.88
N THR A 434 -42.13 -35.12 21.46
CA THR A 434 -43.60 -35.19 21.43
C THR A 434 -44.23 -35.58 22.77
N SER A 435 -43.57 -36.47 23.52
CA SER A 435 -44.22 -37.21 24.60
C SER A 435 -43.73 -36.84 26.00
N ASP A 436 -42.53 -36.29 26.13
CA ASP A 436 -41.95 -35.96 27.43
C ASP A 436 -42.53 -34.64 27.99
N GLN A 437 -42.93 -34.66 29.26
CA GLN A 437 -43.39 -33.45 29.96
C GLN A 437 -42.25 -32.42 30.10
N ALA A 438 -41.00 -32.89 30.26
CA ALA A 438 -39.83 -32.03 30.34
C ALA A 438 -39.62 -31.21 29.06
N ALA A 439 -39.94 -31.76 27.89
CA ALA A 439 -39.86 -31.04 26.62
C ALA A 439 -40.90 -29.92 26.55
N LYS A 440 -42.14 -30.18 27.01
CA LYS A 440 -43.22 -29.17 27.05
C LYS A 440 -42.91 -28.04 28.03
N ASP A 441 -42.38 -28.39 29.20
CA ASP A 441 -42.00 -27.44 30.23
C ASP A 441 -40.84 -26.55 29.74
N LEU A 442 -39.81 -27.16 29.13
CA LEU A 442 -38.70 -26.43 28.52
C LEU A 442 -39.18 -25.48 27.42
N SER A 443 -40.03 -25.95 26.50
CA SER A 443 -40.58 -25.11 25.43
C SER A 443 -41.31 -23.89 25.98
N ARG A 444 -42.16 -24.09 27.00
CA ARG A 444 -42.93 -23.01 27.62
C ARG A 444 -42.00 -22.02 28.34
N SER A 445 -41.01 -22.51 29.07
CA SER A 445 -40.00 -21.67 29.74
C SER A 445 -39.17 -20.86 28.75
N VAL A 446 -38.65 -21.48 27.68
CA VAL A 446 -37.83 -20.78 26.68
C VAL A 446 -38.64 -19.70 25.96
N VAL A 447 -39.84 -20.02 25.47
CA VAL A 447 -40.65 -19.04 24.74
C VAL A 447 -41.11 -17.91 25.66
N SER A 448 -41.52 -18.21 26.89
CA SER A 448 -41.92 -17.16 27.85
C SER A 448 -40.77 -16.23 28.23
N LEU A 449 -39.54 -16.74 28.35
CA LEU A 449 -38.34 -15.92 28.58
C LEU A 449 -38.03 -15.00 27.38
N ILE A 450 -38.10 -15.52 26.15
CA ILE A 450 -37.85 -14.71 24.94
C ILE A 450 -38.89 -13.61 24.79
N LEU A 451 -40.15 -13.94 25.06
CA LEU A 451 -41.27 -13.02 24.97
C LEU A 451 -41.27 -11.99 26.09
N ALA A 452 -40.72 -12.33 27.28
CA ALA A 452 -40.63 -11.44 28.44
C ALA A 452 -41.96 -10.74 28.79
N GLY A 453 -43.09 -11.44 28.62
CA GLY A 453 -44.44 -10.90 28.84
C GLY A 453 -45.00 -10.05 27.69
N GLN A 454 -44.25 -9.85 26.60
CA GLN A 454 -44.70 -9.19 25.37
C GLN A 454 -45.15 -10.23 24.33
N HIS A 455 -46.02 -9.86 23.40
CA HIS A 455 -46.48 -10.73 22.29
C HIS A 455 -47.02 -12.11 22.72
N ALA A 456 -47.83 -12.19 23.78
CA ALA A 456 -48.38 -13.44 24.32
C ALA A 456 -49.08 -14.33 23.27
N GLN A 457 -49.63 -13.74 22.20
CA GLN A 457 -50.23 -14.44 21.07
C GLN A 457 -49.27 -15.37 20.31
N LEU A 458 -47.95 -15.22 20.46
CA LEU A 458 -46.94 -16.04 19.78
C LEU A 458 -46.60 -17.32 20.55
N LEU A 459 -47.01 -17.45 21.81
CA LEU A 459 -46.68 -18.61 22.66
C LEU A 459 -47.27 -19.90 22.09
N GLU A 460 -48.60 -19.97 21.97
CA GLU A 460 -49.28 -21.19 21.52
C GLU A 460 -48.88 -21.61 20.08
N PRO A 461 -48.75 -20.71 19.09
CA PRO A 461 -48.22 -21.08 17.77
C PRO A 461 -46.80 -21.64 17.79
N ALA A 462 -45.93 -21.15 18.68
CA ALA A 462 -44.56 -21.65 18.81
C ALA A 462 -44.55 -23.05 19.44
N LEU A 463 -45.38 -23.30 20.45
CA LEU A 463 -45.54 -24.62 21.07
C LEU A 463 -46.14 -25.64 20.08
N ALA A 464 -47.16 -25.24 19.32
CA ALA A 464 -47.78 -26.07 18.30
C ALA A 464 -46.80 -26.45 17.18
N TRP A 465 -45.92 -25.53 16.78
CA TRP A 465 -44.85 -25.81 15.83
C TRP A 465 -43.78 -26.76 16.40
N ALA A 466 -43.37 -26.56 17.65
CA ALA A 466 -42.32 -27.35 18.28
C ALA A 466 -42.71 -28.82 18.55
N HIS A 467 -43.96 -29.05 18.94
CA HIS A 467 -44.47 -30.37 19.33
C HIS A 467 -45.44 -30.99 18.31
N GLY A 468 -45.64 -30.33 17.17
CA GLY A 468 -46.48 -30.84 16.09
C GLY A 468 -45.86 -32.07 15.41
N THR A 469 -46.71 -32.82 14.70
CA THR A 469 -46.31 -34.01 13.91
C THR A 469 -46.50 -33.81 12.41
N SER A 470 -46.86 -32.60 11.97
CA SER A 470 -47.01 -32.24 10.56
C SER A 470 -45.67 -31.94 9.89
N ASP A 471 -45.62 -31.94 8.56
CA ASP A 471 -44.40 -31.59 7.81
C ASP A 471 -43.90 -30.17 8.10
N ASN A 472 -44.81 -29.26 8.50
CA ASN A 472 -44.50 -27.88 8.88
C ASN A 472 -44.16 -27.71 10.38
N SER A 473 -43.96 -28.80 11.12
CA SER A 473 -43.50 -28.81 12.52
C SER A 473 -41.98 -28.88 12.59
N LEU A 474 -41.40 -28.66 13.78
CA LEU A 474 -39.96 -28.81 13.98
C LEU A 474 -39.44 -30.18 13.50
N LEU A 475 -40.13 -31.27 13.84
CA LEU A 475 -39.69 -32.62 13.48
C LEU A 475 -39.84 -32.89 11.97
N GLY A 476 -40.93 -32.41 11.36
CA GLY A 476 -41.14 -32.50 9.92
C GLY A 476 -40.08 -31.74 9.12
N GLU A 477 -39.77 -30.51 9.54
CA GLU A 477 -38.70 -29.70 8.93
C GLU A 477 -37.32 -30.38 9.07
N VAL A 478 -37.01 -31.00 10.22
CA VAL A 478 -35.76 -31.75 10.44
C VAL A 478 -35.66 -32.94 9.50
N ASP A 479 -36.72 -33.74 9.39
CA ASP A 479 -36.74 -34.93 8.51
C ASP A 479 -36.52 -34.54 7.05
N LEU A 480 -37.19 -33.48 6.58
CA LEU A 480 -37.05 -32.96 5.22
C LEU A 480 -35.60 -32.53 4.93
N ILE A 481 -34.99 -31.72 5.81
CA ILE A 481 -33.63 -31.20 5.60
C ILE A 481 -32.58 -32.31 5.62
N ILE A 482 -32.76 -33.34 6.45
CA ILE A 482 -31.85 -34.48 6.48
C ILE A 482 -31.98 -35.31 5.19
N ALA A 483 -33.21 -35.51 4.69
CA ALA A 483 -33.51 -36.32 3.51
C ALA A 483 -33.14 -35.65 2.18
N GLU A 484 -33.35 -34.34 2.03
CA GLU A 484 -33.20 -33.64 0.75
C GLU A 484 -31.76 -33.58 0.23
N GLY A 485 -30.74 -33.76 1.08
CA GLY A 485 -29.33 -33.79 0.67
C GLY A 485 -28.81 -32.52 -0.03
N VAL A 486 -29.61 -31.44 -0.06
CA VAL A 486 -29.33 -30.17 -0.76
C VAL A 486 -28.11 -29.45 -0.16
N VAL A 487 -27.76 -29.76 1.09
CA VAL A 487 -26.63 -29.18 1.81
C VAL A 487 -25.47 -30.18 1.91
N PRO A 488 -24.30 -29.88 1.33
CA PRO A 488 -23.14 -30.79 1.26
C PRO A 488 -22.32 -30.80 2.56
N SER A 489 -22.94 -31.13 3.70
CA SER A 489 -22.23 -31.43 4.95
C SER A 489 -22.78 -32.71 5.57
N ASP A 490 -21.88 -33.62 5.94
CA ASP A 490 -22.23 -34.87 6.63
C ASP A 490 -22.58 -34.64 8.10
N ASN A 491 -22.19 -33.49 8.67
CA ASN A 491 -22.49 -33.13 10.05
C ASN A 491 -23.94 -32.63 10.16
N MET A 492 -24.73 -33.26 11.04
CA MET A 492 -26.15 -32.97 11.16
C MET A 492 -26.42 -31.55 11.70
N ALA A 493 -25.65 -31.09 12.68
CA ALA A 493 -25.83 -29.75 13.26
C ALA A 493 -25.55 -28.65 12.24
N GLU A 494 -24.55 -28.85 11.38
CA GLU A 494 -24.28 -27.92 10.28
C GLU A 494 -25.39 -27.93 9.23
N ARG A 495 -25.85 -29.13 8.83
CA ARG A 495 -26.94 -29.28 7.86
C ARG A 495 -28.22 -28.58 8.32
N LEU A 496 -28.59 -28.75 9.59
CA LEU A 496 -29.75 -28.09 10.20
C LEU A 496 -29.59 -26.56 10.33
N ALA A 497 -28.36 -26.07 10.53
CA ALA A 497 -28.07 -24.64 10.55
C ALA A 497 -28.18 -24.01 9.15
N GLN A 498 -27.64 -24.68 8.12
CA GLN A 498 -27.75 -24.23 6.73
C GLN A 498 -29.19 -24.33 6.19
N GLY A 499 -29.94 -25.36 6.61
CA GLY A 499 -31.38 -25.50 6.35
C GLY A 499 -32.26 -24.51 7.11
N GLY A 500 -31.69 -23.73 8.03
CA GLY A 500 -32.36 -22.59 8.67
C GLY A 500 -33.13 -22.89 9.96
N ILE A 501 -33.15 -24.14 10.42
CA ILE A 501 -33.76 -24.59 11.69
C ILE A 501 -32.95 -24.05 12.86
N LEU A 502 -31.63 -24.26 12.85
CA LEU A 502 -30.75 -23.76 13.90
C LEU A 502 -30.30 -22.33 13.56
N PRO A 503 -29.92 -21.51 14.57
CA PRO A 503 -29.20 -20.28 14.32
C PRO A 503 -27.94 -20.57 13.49
N GLY A 504 -27.84 -19.95 12.31
CA GLY A 504 -26.58 -19.88 11.58
C GLY A 504 -25.55 -19.13 12.41
N TYR A 505 -24.28 -19.46 12.22
CA TYR A 505 -23.19 -18.80 12.93
C TYR A 505 -23.12 -17.30 12.64
N GLY A 506 -22.71 -16.54 13.66
CA GLY A 506 -22.18 -15.18 13.49
C GLY A 506 -20.81 -15.13 12.81
N LEU A 507 -20.23 -16.29 12.50
CA LEU A 507 -19.08 -16.47 11.62
C LEU A 507 -19.61 -16.99 10.27
N PRO A 508 -19.26 -16.38 9.12
CA PRO A 508 -19.91 -16.76 7.88
C PRO A 508 -19.42 -18.13 7.42
N ASN A 509 -20.29 -19.16 7.48
CA ASN A 509 -20.01 -20.47 6.86
C ASN A 509 -19.89 -20.39 5.32
N SER A 510 -20.29 -19.25 4.76
CA SER A 510 -20.13 -18.88 3.35
C SER A 510 -18.87 -18.03 3.12
N VAL A 511 -17.92 -17.93 4.05
CA VAL A 511 -16.64 -17.28 3.74
C VAL A 511 -15.92 -18.06 2.64
N ARG A 512 -15.34 -17.32 1.71
CA ARG A 512 -14.28 -17.80 0.82
C ARG A 512 -12.98 -17.10 1.16
N SER A 513 -11.90 -17.84 1.04
CA SER A 513 -10.56 -17.35 1.37
C SER A 513 -9.71 -17.32 0.11
N MET A 514 -9.05 -16.18 -0.14
CA MET A 514 -8.03 -16.03 -1.16
C MET A 514 -6.66 -16.15 -0.50
N GLN A 515 -5.91 -17.18 -0.87
CA GLN A 515 -4.61 -17.53 -0.32
C GLN A 515 -3.50 -16.69 -0.96
N LEU A 516 -2.67 -16.06 -0.12
CA LEU A 516 -1.67 -15.08 -0.55
C LEU A 516 -0.27 -15.68 -0.78
N GLY A 517 -0.16 -17.00 -0.63
CA GLY A 517 1.10 -17.76 -0.66
C GLY A 517 1.38 -18.43 0.68
N ALA A 518 2.53 -19.10 0.79
CA ALA A 518 3.00 -19.69 2.03
C ALA A 518 4.17 -18.87 2.57
N THR A 519 4.09 -18.44 3.82
CA THR A 519 5.20 -17.76 4.53
C THR A 519 5.75 -18.69 5.59
N PHE A 520 7.06 -18.85 5.67
CA PHE A 520 7.67 -19.65 6.72
C PHE A 520 7.79 -18.82 7.99
N ASN A 521 7.23 -19.31 9.10
CA ASN A 521 7.40 -18.70 10.40
C ASN A 521 8.56 -19.40 11.13
N GLU A 522 9.64 -18.67 11.37
CA GLU A 522 10.82 -19.20 12.05
C GLU A 522 10.57 -19.54 13.53
N GLU A 523 9.68 -18.82 14.22
CA GLU A 523 9.36 -19.07 15.63
C GLU A 523 8.58 -20.39 15.79
N SER A 524 7.58 -20.63 14.93
CA SER A 524 6.76 -21.85 14.98
C SER A 524 7.29 -23.01 14.14
N LYS A 525 8.37 -22.79 13.36
CA LYS A 525 8.94 -23.74 12.39
C LYS A 525 7.89 -24.34 11.46
N SER A 526 6.90 -23.54 11.08
CA SER A 526 5.77 -23.98 10.27
C SER A 526 5.48 -22.96 9.16
N PHE A 527 4.90 -23.43 8.06
CA PHE A 527 4.33 -22.52 7.07
C PHE A 527 3.03 -21.92 7.61
N LEU A 528 2.82 -20.65 7.35
CA LEU A 528 1.57 -19.95 7.49
C LEU A 528 1.00 -19.72 6.09
N LEU A 529 -0.31 -19.85 5.96
CA LEU A 529 -1.04 -19.55 4.73
C LEU A 529 -1.86 -18.28 4.96
N PRO A 530 -1.25 -17.08 4.84
CA PRO A 530 -1.99 -15.84 4.93
C PRO A 530 -3.08 -15.80 3.86
N SER A 531 -4.27 -15.37 4.27
CA SER A 531 -5.44 -15.31 3.40
C SER A 531 -6.16 -13.96 3.49
N ILE A 532 -7.01 -13.69 2.50
CA ILE A 532 -8.02 -12.63 2.54
C ILE A 532 -9.38 -13.31 2.51
N GLU A 533 -10.20 -13.02 3.50
CA GLU A 533 -11.51 -13.66 3.67
C GLU A 533 -12.66 -12.71 3.30
N ARG A 534 -13.65 -13.24 2.57
CA ARG A 534 -14.87 -12.51 2.18
C ARG A 534 -16.09 -13.43 2.26
N PRO A 535 -17.28 -12.91 2.66
CA PRO A 535 -18.54 -13.63 2.47
C PRO A 535 -18.75 -13.98 0.99
N LEU A 536 -19.37 -15.13 0.69
CA LEU A 536 -19.49 -15.70 -0.66
C LEU A 536 -20.01 -14.71 -1.69
N GLU A 537 -21.07 -13.97 -1.36
CA GLU A 537 -21.68 -12.99 -2.26
C GLU A 537 -20.69 -11.90 -2.69
N GLN A 538 -19.82 -11.46 -1.78
CA GLN A 538 -18.75 -10.51 -2.09
C GLN A 538 -17.60 -11.19 -2.80
N ALA A 539 -17.22 -12.39 -2.35
CA ALA A 539 -16.10 -13.16 -2.88
C ALA A 539 -16.23 -13.45 -4.39
N ILE A 540 -17.45 -13.68 -4.88
CA ILE A 540 -17.71 -13.90 -6.32
C ILE A 540 -17.14 -12.77 -7.17
N PHE A 541 -17.33 -11.52 -6.75
CA PHE A 541 -16.78 -10.36 -7.44
C PHE A 541 -15.36 -10.06 -6.98
N ASP A 542 -15.12 -10.11 -5.67
CA ASP A 542 -13.88 -9.64 -5.06
C ASP A 542 -12.68 -10.51 -5.41
N PHE A 543 -12.92 -11.79 -5.62
CA PHE A 543 -11.93 -12.78 -5.97
C PHE A 543 -12.08 -13.29 -7.40
N ALA A 544 -12.91 -12.67 -8.24
CA ALA A 544 -12.97 -13.02 -9.66
C ALA A 544 -11.54 -13.02 -10.26
N PRO A 545 -11.23 -13.89 -11.24
CA PRO A 545 -9.94 -13.87 -11.90
C PRO A 545 -9.60 -12.46 -12.37
N GLU A 546 -8.34 -12.04 -12.21
CA GLU A 546 -7.84 -10.68 -12.45
C GLU A 546 -8.22 -9.61 -11.42
N ALA A 547 -9.10 -9.93 -10.46
CA ALA A 547 -9.44 -8.98 -9.41
C ALA A 547 -8.22 -8.65 -8.53
N LEU A 548 -8.10 -7.37 -8.18
CA LEU A 548 -7.01 -6.85 -7.36
C LEU A 548 -7.49 -6.56 -5.94
N ARG A 549 -6.74 -7.01 -4.94
CA ARG A 549 -7.01 -6.77 -3.53
C ARG A 549 -5.78 -6.30 -2.80
N THR A 550 -5.94 -5.30 -1.95
CA THR A 550 -4.84 -4.76 -1.14
C THR A 550 -4.86 -5.40 0.24
N LYS A 551 -3.71 -5.89 0.71
CA LYS A 551 -3.46 -6.29 2.10
C LYS A 551 -2.01 -5.99 2.45
N ASP A 552 -1.77 -5.43 3.63
CA ASP A 552 -0.42 -5.16 4.16
C ASP A 552 0.50 -4.41 3.18
N LYS A 553 -0.03 -3.38 2.51
CA LYS A 553 0.65 -2.54 1.50
C LYS A 553 0.99 -3.25 0.17
N TYR A 554 0.59 -4.51 0.00
CA TYR A 554 0.72 -5.27 -1.25
C TYR A 554 -0.60 -5.32 -2.01
N VAL A 555 -0.51 -5.41 -3.34
CA VAL A 555 -1.67 -5.62 -4.21
C VAL A 555 -1.61 -7.05 -4.74
N HIS A 556 -2.56 -7.86 -4.30
CA HIS A 556 -2.72 -9.26 -4.68
C HIS A 556 -3.66 -9.38 -5.88
N ARG A 557 -3.32 -10.24 -6.83
CA ARG A 557 -4.14 -10.53 -8.02
C ARG A 557 -4.68 -11.95 -7.94
N SER A 558 -5.99 -12.10 -7.96
CA SER A 558 -6.64 -13.40 -8.06
C SER A 558 -6.33 -14.04 -9.42
N ILE A 559 -5.76 -15.25 -9.43
CA ILE A 559 -5.36 -15.98 -10.64
C ILE A 559 -6.16 -17.27 -10.89
N GLY A 560 -7.02 -17.70 -9.96
CA GLY A 560 -7.87 -18.88 -10.15
C GLY A 560 -8.27 -19.58 -8.86
N PHE A 561 -8.92 -20.74 -9.00
CA PHE A 561 -9.39 -21.57 -7.88
C PHE A 561 -8.43 -22.72 -7.56
N ALA A 562 -8.37 -23.10 -6.30
CA ALA A 562 -7.61 -24.20 -5.76
C ALA A 562 -8.47 -24.95 -4.72
N THR A 563 -8.24 -26.25 -4.58
CA THR A 563 -8.78 -27.03 -3.46
C THR A 563 -8.17 -26.57 -2.15
N GLN A 564 -8.84 -26.81 -1.01
CA GLN A 564 -8.33 -26.45 0.30
C GLN A 564 -6.90 -26.97 0.51
N LEU A 565 -5.98 -26.03 0.78
CA LEU A 565 -4.56 -26.28 0.91
C LEU A 565 -4.27 -26.70 2.36
N GLN A 566 -3.79 -27.93 2.56
CA GLN A 566 -3.30 -28.37 3.86
C GLN A 566 -1.77 -28.32 3.90
N ILE A 567 -1.23 -27.74 4.97
CA ILE A 567 0.19 -27.79 5.28
C ILE A 567 0.44 -29.13 5.98
N ALA A 568 1.11 -30.07 5.32
CA ALA A 568 1.57 -31.27 5.98
C ALA A 568 2.73 -30.92 6.96
N PRO A 569 2.80 -31.57 8.14
CA PRO A 569 3.87 -31.31 9.10
C PRO A 569 5.24 -31.60 8.47
N VAL A 570 6.19 -30.69 8.69
CA VAL A 570 7.52 -30.74 8.08
C VAL A 570 8.33 -31.86 8.73
N ASP A 571 8.55 -32.93 7.97
CA ASP A 571 9.57 -33.92 8.30
C ASP A 571 10.92 -33.44 7.76
N LYS A 572 11.95 -33.36 8.61
CA LYS A 572 13.19 -32.57 8.41
C LYS A 572 14.02 -32.92 7.16
N ASN A 573 13.65 -33.94 6.38
CA ASN A 573 14.45 -34.48 5.29
C ASN A 573 13.76 -34.62 3.91
N ARG A 574 12.55 -34.06 3.69
CA ARG A 574 11.93 -34.08 2.34
C ARG A 574 11.26 -32.76 1.99
N ARG A 575 11.46 -32.30 0.74
CA ARG A 575 10.61 -31.27 0.11
C ARG A 575 9.19 -31.82 0.08
N VAL A 576 8.27 -31.15 0.78
CA VAL A 576 6.87 -31.57 0.88
C VAL A 576 6.06 -30.92 -0.24
N PRO A 577 5.45 -31.68 -1.16
CA PRO A 577 4.45 -31.15 -2.08
C PRO A 577 3.16 -30.80 -1.31
N MET A 578 2.58 -29.63 -1.61
CA MET A 578 1.22 -29.28 -1.16
C MET A 578 0.21 -30.19 -1.86
N HIS A 579 -0.51 -31.01 -1.11
CA HIS A 579 -1.57 -31.87 -1.63
C HIS A 579 -2.97 -31.31 -1.32
N PRO A 580 -3.93 -31.40 -2.25
CA PRO A 580 -5.35 -31.26 -1.96
C PRO A 580 -5.79 -32.28 -0.90
N ALA A 581 -6.56 -31.85 0.10
CA ALA A 581 -7.18 -32.78 1.03
C ALA A 581 -8.32 -33.56 0.34
N GLY A 582 -8.21 -34.89 0.29
CA GLY A 582 -9.31 -35.81 0.00
C GLY A 582 -9.92 -35.76 -1.40
N SER A 583 -9.28 -36.37 -2.40
CA SER A 583 -9.99 -37.14 -3.46
C SER A 583 -9.01 -38.00 -4.29
N PRO A 584 -9.45 -39.17 -4.77
CA PRO A 584 -8.66 -40.00 -5.68
C PRO A 584 -8.61 -39.32 -7.05
N SER A 585 -7.42 -38.87 -7.43
CA SER A 585 -6.94 -38.70 -8.81
C SER A 585 -8.00 -38.83 -9.92
N ARG A 586 -8.82 -37.79 -10.15
CA ARG A 586 -9.54 -37.55 -11.41
C ARG A 586 -10.20 -36.18 -11.37
N TRP A 587 -10.29 -35.58 -12.56
CA TRP A 587 -10.71 -34.22 -12.93
C TRP A 587 -9.61 -33.14 -12.85
N SER A 588 -9.42 -32.30 -13.86
CA SER A 588 -9.11 -32.49 -15.29
C SER A 588 -8.74 -31.09 -15.83
N ALA A 589 -7.66 -31.03 -16.61
CA ALA A 589 -7.35 -30.01 -17.63
C ALA A 589 -7.55 -28.52 -17.22
N GLY A 590 -6.50 -27.89 -16.68
CA GLY A 590 -6.40 -26.43 -16.64
C GLY A 590 -5.54 -25.85 -15.51
N CYS A 591 -5.34 -26.59 -14.42
CA CYS A 591 -4.51 -26.13 -13.32
C CYS A 591 -3.03 -26.24 -13.69
N PHE A 592 -2.39 -25.10 -13.94
CA PHE A 592 -0.93 -24.99 -13.87
C PHE A 592 -0.48 -25.55 -12.50
N PRO A 593 0.44 -26.52 -12.45
CA PRO A 593 0.95 -27.00 -11.18
C PRO A 593 1.58 -25.80 -10.44
N VAL A 594 1.16 -25.57 -9.20
CA VAL A 594 1.87 -24.71 -8.26
C VAL A 594 3.20 -25.40 -7.96
N ARG A 595 4.13 -25.28 -8.91
CA ARG A 595 5.55 -25.53 -8.66
C ARG A 595 6.00 -24.46 -7.68
N SER A 596 6.81 -24.90 -6.71
CA SER A 596 7.64 -24.04 -5.86
C SER A 596 8.03 -22.76 -6.60
N ALA A 597 7.89 -21.62 -5.94
CA ALA A 597 8.23 -20.31 -6.46
C ALA A 597 9.76 -20.18 -6.71
N ASP A 598 10.27 -20.92 -7.68
CA ASP A 598 11.42 -20.54 -8.48
C ASP A 598 10.83 -19.82 -9.69
N THR A 599 11.06 -18.52 -9.77
CA THR A 599 10.58 -17.68 -10.88
C THR A 599 11.59 -17.69 -12.01
N PRO A 600 11.29 -18.21 -13.22
CA PRO A 600 11.89 -17.69 -14.44
C PRO A 600 11.09 -16.46 -14.88
N ARG A 601 11.74 -15.30 -14.87
CA ARG A 601 11.18 -14.03 -15.36
C ARG A 601 10.86 -14.13 -16.86
N ALA A 602 9.59 -14.08 -17.24
CA ALA A 602 9.17 -13.82 -18.62
C ALA A 602 8.93 -12.32 -18.84
N LYS A 603 9.51 -11.75 -19.90
CA LYS A 603 9.29 -10.36 -20.36
C LYS A 603 7.84 -10.16 -20.81
N PRO A 604 7.16 -9.03 -20.49
CA PRO A 604 5.85 -8.74 -21.06
C PRO A 604 5.96 -8.15 -22.47
N ARG A 605 5.19 -8.70 -23.42
CA ARG A 605 4.95 -8.11 -24.74
C ARG A 605 4.01 -6.90 -24.62
N ARG A 606 4.35 -5.83 -25.35
CA ARG A 606 3.59 -4.58 -25.48
C ARG A 606 2.18 -4.78 -26.06
N LYS A 607 1.17 -4.17 -25.44
CA LYS A 607 -0.04 -3.69 -26.13
C LYS A 607 -0.32 -2.26 -25.72
N SER A 608 -0.45 -1.41 -26.73
CA SER A 608 -0.80 0.01 -26.67
C SER A 608 -2.30 0.21 -26.44
N SER A 609 -2.67 1.05 -25.47
CA SER A 609 -3.75 2.03 -25.63
C SER A 609 -3.87 2.92 -24.40
N SER A 610 -3.92 4.21 -24.67
CA SER A 610 -4.12 5.36 -23.79
C SER A 610 -5.39 5.30 -22.93
N GLN A 611 -5.28 5.64 -21.65
CA GLN A 611 -6.11 6.67 -20.98
C GLN A 611 -5.60 6.88 -19.54
N GLY A 612 -5.43 8.15 -19.17
CA GLY A 612 -4.78 8.57 -17.93
C GLY A 612 -5.67 8.41 -16.69
N ARG A 613 -5.05 7.88 -15.62
CA ARG A 613 -5.42 8.14 -14.22
C ARG A 613 -4.13 8.26 -13.41
N GLY A 614 -4.11 9.24 -12.51
CA GLY A 614 -2.94 9.59 -11.68
C GLY A 614 -2.39 8.40 -10.90
N ARG A 615 -1.07 8.26 -10.92
CA ARG A 615 -0.35 7.15 -10.26
C ARG A 615 -0.21 7.43 -8.77
N CYS A 616 -0.82 6.58 -7.95
CA CYS A 616 -0.35 6.31 -6.58
C CYS A 616 0.83 5.31 -6.65
N ALA A 617 1.69 5.36 -5.64
CA ALA A 617 2.95 4.63 -5.47
C ALA A 617 2.98 3.20 -6.04
N SER A 618 4.14 2.82 -6.59
CA SER A 618 4.45 1.51 -7.15
C SER A 618 4.05 0.37 -6.21
N SER A 619 2.89 -0.24 -6.46
CA SER A 619 2.42 -1.41 -5.73
C SER A 619 2.97 -2.68 -6.39
N ARG A 620 3.53 -3.58 -5.58
CA ARG A 620 4.01 -4.89 -6.05
C ARG A 620 2.79 -5.80 -6.25
N HIS A 621 2.63 -6.32 -7.47
CA HIS A 621 1.60 -7.30 -7.79
C HIS A 621 2.07 -8.71 -7.40
N VAL A 622 1.28 -9.40 -6.58
CA VAL A 622 1.55 -10.78 -6.14
C VAL A 622 0.40 -11.68 -6.64
N PRO A 623 0.66 -12.75 -7.41
CA PRO A 623 -0.38 -13.68 -7.85
C PRO A 623 -0.86 -14.56 -6.69
N THR A 624 -2.18 -14.77 -6.59
CA THR A 624 -2.84 -15.44 -5.46
C THR A 624 -4.01 -16.33 -5.90
N VAL A 625 -4.27 -17.44 -5.20
CA VAL A 625 -5.30 -18.43 -5.56
C VAL A 625 -6.46 -18.47 -4.56
N ILE A 626 -7.66 -18.77 -5.02
CA ILE A 626 -8.90 -18.82 -4.24
C ILE A 626 -9.13 -20.25 -3.77
N THR A 627 -9.38 -20.49 -2.48
CA THR A 627 -9.80 -21.80 -2.01
C THR A 627 -11.32 -21.92 -1.99
N THR A 628 -11.85 -22.96 -2.64
CA THR A 628 -13.29 -23.27 -2.70
C THR A 628 -13.81 -23.95 -1.46
#